data_AF-A0A9X0DKB2-F1
#
_entry.id   AF-A0A9X0DKB2-F1
#
_cell.length_a   1.000
_cell.length_b   1.000
_cell.length_c   1.000
_cell.angle_alpha   90.00
_cell.angle_beta   90.00
_cell.angle_gamma   90.00
#
_symmetry.space_group_name_H-M   'P 1'
#
loop_
_entity.id
_entity.type
_entity.pdbx_description
1 polymer ?
#
loop_
_entity_poly.entity_id
_entity_poly.type
_entity_poly.pdbx_seq_one_letter_code
_entity_poly.pdbx_strand_id
1 'polypeptide(L)'
;MASHRSASFRISVHYPDCNDSEFPTFQQLLRNQDAAADLIAKKAAPLPWIGPPKGGFVINENGYFRPYVNATIFAQADAFGRATVAYEVHGDILKKYLAMGGDRSKLGCPVTDELWTSDRSCRFNTFTSGAIYCNSKTGTCVVNGEIYKKWMTMDGAEGVMGFPVSDEILTPRGVTLFNMFSHGGAIYYTVTRGAFWIYGDIYKKWMASGGEMGELGYPTSDEEFAPDEVCRFNKFSGGGVIYSTPEYGAVRVGGSIYKRWMALGGDSGYLGNPITDEITGKYNTCYNDFSGGSIWWHTSIGTREFSGRETNYNINITDILIKELRSSRVDTLYITASIATASAEVQSIALPLGENSFGFVYPSLTLHNCPIGDEETVTLTYLIVHIHSNDRADVLKKLEVAIHKLGTAAVEEEMIALRHRRKSSIGDAIGAAIGRGPVPVSEPAVRPFEGWADSGGLGMPFLNSDGVVAAEVATLKGSDVKAHLILGNTWKVNDKHVGTKAPSWCGPISQYHVLWNVEFS
;
A
#
# COMPACT_ATOMS: atom_id res chain seq x y z
N MET A 1 -50.63 -8.18 -65.12
CA MET A 1 -49.44 -7.30 -65.12
C MET A 1 -49.59 -6.28 -64.01
N ALA A 2 -48.69 -6.31 -63.02
CA ALA A 2 -48.13 -5.17 -62.29
C ALA A 2 -47.44 -5.72 -61.03
N SER A 3 -46.11 -5.73 -61.05
CA SER A 3 -45.23 -6.15 -59.96
C SER A 3 -45.04 -5.01 -58.96
N HIS A 4 -45.17 -5.28 -57.66
CA HIS A 4 -44.58 -4.41 -56.64
C HIS A 4 -43.29 -5.04 -56.12
N ARG A 5 -42.18 -4.33 -56.39
CA ARG A 5 -40.82 -4.63 -55.92
C ARG A 5 -40.73 -4.33 -54.42
N SER A 6 -40.22 -5.29 -53.65
CA SER A 6 -39.77 -5.09 -52.28
C SER A 6 -38.43 -4.33 -52.29
N ALA A 7 -38.37 -3.21 -51.57
CA ALA A 7 -37.15 -2.45 -51.35
C ALA A 7 -36.34 -3.08 -50.21
N SER A 8 -35.13 -3.56 -50.52
CA SER A 8 -34.16 -3.97 -49.51
C SER A 8 -33.32 -2.75 -49.11
N PHE A 9 -33.48 -2.31 -47.86
CA PHE A 9 -32.63 -1.32 -47.22
C PHE A 9 -31.24 -1.94 -46.96
N ARG A 10 -30.19 -1.39 -47.57
CA ARG A 10 -28.80 -1.63 -47.15
C ARG A 10 -28.43 -0.59 -46.09
N ILE A 11 -28.22 -1.01 -44.86
CA ILE A 11 -27.52 -0.21 -43.86
C ILE A 11 -26.02 -0.41 -44.12
N SER A 12 -25.38 0.57 -44.75
CA SER A 12 -23.91 0.66 -44.77
C SER A 12 -23.47 1.23 -43.42
N VAL A 13 -22.70 0.47 -42.65
CA VAL A 13 -22.03 1.00 -41.47
C VAL A 13 -20.83 1.80 -41.96
N HIS A 14 -20.99 3.12 -41.99
CA HIS A 14 -19.95 4.07 -42.37
C HIS A 14 -19.12 4.39 -41.11
N TYR A 15 -17.82 4.15 -41.14
CA TYR A 15 -16.90 4.61 -40.09
C TYR A 15 -16.46 6.05 -40.41
N PRO A 16 -16.53 7.02 -39.48
CA PRO A 16 -16.55 8.45 -39.83
C PRO A 16 -15.20 9.11 -40.18
N ASP A 17 -14.07 8.37 -40.20
CA ASP A 17 -12.73 8.98 -40.30
C ASP A 17 -11.89 8.52 -41.50
N CYS A 18 -12.47 7.84 -42.49
CA CYS A 18 -11.73 7.42 -43.69
C CYS A 18 -12.07 8.34 -44.86
N ASN A 19 -11.06 9.07 -45.36
CA ASN A 19 -11.15 9.75 -46.65
C ASN A 19 -11.44 8.70 -47.75
N ASP A 20 -12.56 8.82 -48.45
CA ASP A 20 -12.96 7.93 -49.56
C ASP A 20 -11.97 7.89 -50.73
N SER A 21 -10.86 8.66 -50.67
CA SER A 21 -9.82 8.75 -51.71
C SER A 21 -8.68 7.73 -51.60
N GLU A 22 -8.61 6.93 -50.53
CA GLU A 22 -7.50 5.98 -50.31
C GLU A 22 -7.80 4.54 -50.77
N PHE A 23 -9.07 4.21 -51.03
CA PHE A 23 -9.47 2.86 -51.43
C PHE A 23 -9.84 2.79 -52.92
N PRO A 24 -9.42 1.74 -53.64
CA PRO A 24 -9.76 1.59 -55.04
C PRO A 24 -11.25 1.33 -55.24
N THR A 25 -11.82 1.92 -56.28
CA THR A 25 -13.20 1.62 -56.67
C THR A 25 -13.33 0.16 -57.11
N PHE A 26 -14.50 -0.43 -56.91
CA PHE A 26 -14.77 -1.81 -57.35
C PHE A 26 -14.51 -2.01 -58.86
N GLN A 27 -14.75 -0.98 -59.70
CA GLN A 27 -14.42 -1.03 -61.13
C GLN A 27 -12.92 -1.09 -61.40
N GLN A 28 -12.11 -0.36 -60.63
CA GLN A 28 -10.64 -0.45 -60.73
C GLN A 28 -10.14 -1.83 -60.32
N LEU A 29 -10.74 -2.43 -59.29
CA LEU A 29 -10.40 -3.79 -58.89
C LEU A 29 -10.76 -4.81 -59.97
N LEU A 30 -11.96 -4.70 -60.55
CA LEU A 30 -12.40 -5.58 -61.62
C LEU A 30 -11.48 -5.52 -62.85
N ARG A 31 -10.95 -4.33 -63.18
CA ARG A 31 -10.01 -4.14 -64.29
C ARG A 31 -8.66 -4.80 -64.08
N ASN A 32 -8.21 -4.93 -62.83
CA ASN A 32 -6.90 -5.48 -62.47
C ASN A 32 -6.97 -6.95 -61.97
N GLN A 33 -8.14 -7.59 -62.10
CA GLN A 33 -8.41 -8.92 -61.55
C GLN A 33 -7.43 -10.01 -62.05
N ASP A 34 -7.04 -9.96 -63.33
CA ASP A 34 -6.18 -10.99 -63.92
C ASP A 34 -4.76 -10.90 -63.34
N ALA A 35 -4.22 -9.68 -63.23
CA ALA A 35 -2.93 -9.43 -62.60
C ALA A 35 -2.91 -9.84 -61.11
N ALA A 36 -4.04 -9.63 -60.41
CA ALA A 36 -4.20 -10.07 -59.04
C ALA A 36 -4.27 -11.60 -58.91
N ALA A 37 -4.98 -12.27 -59.82
CA ALA A 37 -5.05 -13.73 -59.88
C ALA A 37 -3.67 -14.34 -60.16
N ASP A 38 -2.88 -13.73 -61.05
CA ASP A 38 -1.50 -14.12 -61.35
C ASP A 38 -0.58 -13.93 -60.15
N LEU A 39 -0.70 -12.83 -59.42
CA LEU A 39 0.08 -12.58 -58.20
C LEU A 39 -0.21 -13.64 -57.13
N ILE A 40 -1.48 -13.96 -56.91
CA ILE A 40 -1.89 -15.02 -55.99
C ILE A 40 -1.36 -16.39 -56.44
N ALA A 41 -1.46 -16.71 -57.73
CA ALA A 41 -0.93 -17.96 -58.27
C ALA A 41 0.58 -18.06 -58.10
N LYS A 42 1.32 -16.96 -58.32
CA LYS A 42 2.77 -16.88 -58.10
C LYS A 42 3.14 -17.09 -56.63
N LYS A 43 2.34 -16.55 -55.70
CA LYS A 43 2.50 -16.78 -54.25
C LYS A 43 2.19 -18.22 -53.84
N ALA A 44 1.19 -18.84 -54.47
CA ALA A 44 0.80 -20.22 -54.22
C ALA A 44 1.81 -21.26 -54.73
N ALA A 45 2.49 -20.98 -55.85
CA ALA A 45 3.40 -21.91 -56.52
C ALA A 45 4.49 -22.54 -55.60
N PRO A 46 5.18 -21.79 -54.71
CA PRO A 46 6.15 -22.38 -53.79
C PRO A 46 5.53 -23.06 -52.55
N LEU A 47 4.20 -23.10 -52.41
CA LEU A 47 3.50 -23.59 -51.22
C LEU A 47 2.63 -24.82 -51.53
N PRO A 48 3.21 -25.97 -51.95
CA PRO A 48 2.43 -27.13 -52.40
C PRO A 48 1.50 -27.70 -51.31
N TRP A 49 1.82 -27.46 -50.03
CA TRP A 49 1.05 -27.93 -48.88
C TRP A 49 -0.32 -27.25 -48.75
N ILE A 50 -0.57 -26.09 -49.38
CA ILE A 50 -1.86 -25.40 -49.30
C ILE A 50 -2.98 -26.15 -50.04
N GLY A 51 -2.59 -27.08 -50.93
CA GLY A 51 -3.48 -27.88 -51.74
C GLY A 51 -4.09 -27.12 -52.93
N PRO A 52 -5.05 -27.72 -53.65
CA PRO A 52 -5.71 -27.05 -54.77
C PRO A 52 -6.63 -25.90 -54.29
N PRO A 53 -7.05 -24.99 -55.19
CA PRO A 53 -8.07 -23.99 -54.89
C PRO A 53 -9.37 -24.65 -54.40
N LYS A 54 -9.91 -24.17 -53.28
CA LYS A 54 -11.16 -24.65 -52.66
C LYS A 54 -12.40 -23.85 -53.11
N GLY A 55 -12.20 -22.78 -53.87
CA GLY A 55 -13.25 -21.93 -54.40
C GLY A 55 -12.77 -21.00 -55.51
N GLY A 56 -13.69 -20.13 -55.95
CA GLY A 56 -13.40 -19.09 -56.94
C GLY A 56 -12.46 -18.01 -56.40
N PHE A 57 -11.83 -17.29 -57.30
CA PHE A 57 -11.17 -16.02 -57.00
C PHE A 57 -12.21 -14.98 -56.57
N VAL A 58 -11.96 -14.27 -55.48
CA VAL A 58 -12.91 -13.33 -54.88
C VAL A 58 -12.34 -11.91 -54.96
N ILE A 59 -13.23 -10.96 -55.29
CA ILE A 59 -12.96 -9.53 -55.36
C ILE A 59 -13.99 -8.82 -54.48
N ASN A 60 -13.54 -7.93 -53.61
CA ASN A 60 -14.42 -7.09 -52.81
C ASN A 60 -13.78 -5.70 -52.58
N GLU A 61 -14.45 -4.83 -51.82
CA GLU A 61 -13.95 -3.50 -51.49
C GLU A 61 -12.55 -3.46 -50.83
N ASN A 62 -12.08 -4.55 -50.22
CA ASN A 62 -10.80 -4.62 -49.51
C ASN A 62 -9.68 -5.26 -50.34
N GLY A 63 -9.96 -5.70 -51.57
CA GLY A 63 -8.97 -6.25 -52.50
C GLY A 63 -9.36 -7.62 -53.07
N TYR A 64 -8.38 -8.52 -53.09
CA TYR A 64 -8.50 -9.82 -53.77
C TYR A 64 -8.11 -10.96 -52.83
N PHE A 65 -8.78 -12.11 -52.94
CA PHE A 65 -8.31 -13.31 -52.27
C PHE A 65 -8.74 -14.59 -52.97
N ARG A 66 -8.03 -15.67 -52.68
CA ARG A 66 -8.38 -17.01 -53.17
C ARG A 66 -8.25 -18.05 -52.06
N PRO A 67 -9.32 -18.78 -51.74
CA PRO A 67 -9.26 -19.89 -50.79
C PRO A 67 -8.67 -21.14 -51.45
N TYR A 68 -7.76 -21.78 -50.73
CA TYR A 68 -7.17 -23.09 -51.00
C TYR A 68 -7.65 -24.10 -49.95
N VAL A 69 -7.30 -25.38 -50.10
CA VAL A 69 -7.75 -26.42 -49.16
C VAL A 69 -7.28 -26.14 -47.73
N ASN A 70 -6.02 -25.74 -47.57
CA ASN A 70 -5.39 -25.54 -46.26
C ASN A 70 -5.03 -24.09 -45.92
N ALA A 71 -5.22 -23.14 -46.85
CA ALA A 71 -4.83 -21.74 -46.68
C ALA A 71 -5.77 -20.80 -47.46
N THR A 72 -5.68 -19.50 -47.20
CA THR A 72 -6.22 -18.46 -48.08
C THR A 72 -5.11 -17.46 -48.38
N ILE A 73 -4.93 -17.13 -49.66
CA ILE A 73 -3.98 -16.10 -50.07
C ILE A 73 -4.77 -14.84 -50.39
N PHE A 74 -4.39 -13.74 -49.74
CA PHE A 74 -4.97 -12.40 -49.91
C PHE A 74 -3.96 -11.52 -50.64
N ALA A 75 -4.40 -10.79 -51.66
CA ALA A 75 -3.60 -9.79 -52.33
C ALA A 75 -4.13 -8.39 -52.03
N GLN A 76 -3.24 -7.54 -51.53
CA GLN A 76 -3.52 -6.13 -51.25
C GLN A 76 -3.47 -5.32 -52.54
N ALA A 77 -4.37 -4.35 -52.64
CA ALA A 77 -4.46 -3.44 -53.77
C ALA A 77 -4.00 -2.03 -53.39
N ASP A 78 -3.34 -1.33 -54.31
CA ASP A 78 -3.11 0.12 -54.17
C ASP A 78 -4.40 0.93 -54.43
N ALA A 79 -4.33 2.25 -54.27
CA ALA A 79 -5.46 3.16 -54.53
C ALA A 79 -6.00 3.11 -55.98
N PHE A 80 -5.28 2.48 -56.92
CA PHE A 80 -5.69 2.29 -58.31
C PHE A 80 -6.20 0.88 -58.60
N GLY A 81 -6.31 0.03 -57.56
CA GLY A 81 -6.80 -1.34 -57.65
C GLY A 81 -5.73 -2.34 -58.11
N ARG A 82 -4.47 -1.94 -58.24
CA ARG A 82 -3.40 -2.84 -58.69
C ARG A 82 -2.94 -3.69 -57.52
N ALA A 83 -2.93 -5.02 -57.69
CA ALA A 83 -2.42 -5.93 -56.68
C ALA A 83 -0.89 -5.77 -56.55
N THR A 84 -0.42 -5.44 -55.35
CA THR A 84 1.00 -5.11 -55.10
C THR A 84 1.74 -6.22 -54.36
N VAL A 85 1.08 -6.82 -53.36
CA VAL A 85 1.68 -7.86 -52.52
C VAL A 85 0.60 -8.87 -52.11
N ALA A 86 1.02 -10.13 -51.92
CA ALA A 86 0.13 -11.20 -51.50
C ALA A 86 0.66 -11.92 -50.25
N TYR A 87 -0.24 -12.17 -49.30
CA TYR A 87 0.01 -12.75 -48.00
C TYR A 87 -0.85 -13.99 -47.79
N GLU A 88 -0.26 -14.99 -47.15
CA GLU A 88 -0.88 -16.26 -46.86
C GLU A 88 -1.31 -16.34 -45.38
N VAL A 89 -2.52 -16.86 -45.15
CA VAL A 89 -3.07 -17.13 -43.82
C VAL A 89 -3.64 -18.56 -43.80
N HIS A 90 -3.25 -19.38 -42.83
CA HIS A 90 -3.71 -20.77 -42.70
C HIS A 90 -4.04 -21.18 -41.26
N GLY A 91 -4.38 -22.47 -41.11
CA GLY A 91 -4.48 -23.12 -39.81
C GLY A 91 -5.55 -22.49 -38.92
N ASP A 92 -5.25 -22.45 -37.63
CA ASP A 92 -6.18 -21.90 -36.63
C ASP A 92 -6.27 -20.37 -36.69
N ILE A 93 -5.22 -19.70 -37.18
CA ILE A 93 -5.24 -18.26 -37.44
C ILE A 93 -6.29 -17.93 -38.51
N LEU A 94 -6.27 -18.63 -39.65
CA LEU A 94 -7.26 -18.44 -40.71
C LEU A 94 -8.67 -18.74 -40.20
N LYS A 95 -8.87 -19.82 -39.44
CA LYS A 95 -10.19 -20.15 -38.87
C LYS A 95 -10.71 -19.00 -38.01
N LYS A 96 -9.87 -18.44 -37.14
CA LYS A 96 -10.25 -17.32 -36.28
C LYS A 96 -10.51 -16.05 -37.07
N TYR A 97 -9.63 -15.71 -38.01
CA TYR A 97 -9.78 -14.55 -38.88
C TYR A 97 -11.10 -14.58 -39.65
N LEU A 98 -11.44 -15.72 -40.27
CA LEU A 98 -12.71 -15.88 -40.99
C LEU A 98 -13.92 -15.84 -40.05
N ALA A 99 -13.83 -16.41 -38.85
CA ALA A 99 -14.90 -16.34 -37.84
C ALA A 99 -15.19 -14.90 -37.38
N MET A 100 -14.18 -14.02 -37.40
CA MET A 100 -14.34 -12.59 -37.12
C MET A 100 -14.87 -11.77 -38.30
N GLY A 101 -15.10 -12.38 -39.46
CA GLY A 101 -15.53 -11.71 -40.68
C GLY A 101 -14.43 -11.44 -41.71
N GLY A 102 -13.24 -12.00 -41.51
CA GLY A 102 -12.12 -11.92 -42.45
C GLY A 102 -11.65 -10.48 -42.69
N ASP A 103 -11.44 -10.13 -43.95
CA ASP A 103 -10.98 -8.81 -44.39
C ASP A 103 -11.98 -7.68 -44.11
N ARG A 104 -13.24 -8.02 -43.81
CA ARG A 104 -14.27 -7.08 -43.35
C ARG A 104 -14.32 -6.91 -41.84
N SER A 105 -13.49 -7.63 -41.09
CA SER A 105 -13.38 -7.47 -39.65
C SER A 105 -12.60 -6.21 -39.26
N LYS A 106 -12.57 -5.89 -37.97
CA LYS A 106 -11.74 -4.80 -37.41
C LYS A 106 -10.24 -4.97 -37.64
N LEU A 107 -9.78 -6.16 -38.03
CA LEU A 107 -8.38 -6.43 -38.34
C LEU A 107 -7.97 -5.86 -39.72
N GLY A 108 -8.92 -5.84 -40.66
CA GLY A 108 -8.69 -5.58 -42.08
C GLY A 108 -7.78 -6.65 -42.72
N CYS A 109 -7.10 -6.30 -43.81
CA CYS A 109 -6.33 -7.24 -44.62
C CYS A 109 -5.03 -7.70 -43.95
N PRO A 110 -4.55 -8.92 -44.21
CA PRO A 110 -3.26 -9.38 -43.72
C PRO A 110 -2.12 -8.58 -44.35
N VAL A 111 -1.09 -8.27 -43.55
CA VAL A 111 0.14 -7.55 -43.97
C VAL A 111 1.39 -8.42 -43.84
N THR A 112 1.26 -9.64 -43.32
CA THR A 112 2.33 -10.66 -43.30
C THR A 112 1.78 -12.03 -43.68
N ASP A 113 2.67 -12.90 -44.16
CA ASP A 113 2.43 -14.34 -44.11
C ASP A 113 2.37 -14.83 -42.64
N GLU A 114 2.03 -16.09 -42.43
CA GLU A 114 2.15 -16.71 -41.11
C GLU A 114 3.64 -16.83 -40.72
N LEU A 115 4.02 -16.14 -39.65
CA LEU A 115 5.38 -16.09 -39.14
C LEU A 115 5.48 -16.77 -37.77
N TRP A 116 6.70 -17.10 -37.36
CA TRP A 116 7.02 -17.48 -36.00
C TRP A 116 7.53 -16.28 -35.21
N THR A 117 7.21 -16.21 -33.93
CA THR A 117 7.92 -15.35 -32.97
C THR A 117 9.41 -15.71 -32.93
N SER A 118 10.25 -14.77 -32.50
CA SER A 118 11.71 -14.96 -32.45
C SER A 118 12.14 -16.21 -31.66
N ASP A 119 11.44 -16.50 -30.56
CA ASP A 119 11.61 -17.66 -29.70
C ASP A 119 10.96 -18.95 -30.22
N ARG A 120 10.28 -18.91 -31.37
CA ARG A 120 9.49 -20.00 -31.97
C ARG A 120 8.43 -20.60 -31.04
N SER A 121 7.93 -19.85 -30.07
CA SER A 121 6.87 -20.32 -29.16
C SER A 121 5.46 -20.10 -29.71
N CYS A 122 5.28 -19.16 -30.65
CA CYS A 122 3.97 -18.77 -31.15
C CYS A 122 4.02 -18.48 -32.66
N ARG A 123 2.93 -18.80 -33.36
CA ARG A 123 2.74 -18.39 -34.76
C ARG A 123 1.82 -17.19 -34.85
N PHE A 124 2.01 -16.32 -35.83
CA PHE A 124 1.15 -15.15 -35.97
C PHE A 124 1.01 -14.64 -37.41
N ASN A 125 -0.10 -13.97 -37.66
CA ASN A 125 -0.24 -13.04 -38.78
C ASN A 125 -0.55 -11.65 -38.21
N THR A 126 0.04 -10.64 -38.84
CA THR A 126 -0.35 -9.24 -38.62
C THR A 126 -1.30 -8.80 -39.73
N PHE A 127 -2.19 -7.90 -39.37
CA PHE A 127 -3.21 -7.31 -40.22
C PHE A 127 -3.13 -5.79 -40.11
N THR A 128 -3.80 -5.08 -41.01
CA THR A 128 -3.78 -3.61 -41.06
C THR A 128 -4.12 -2.91 -39.73
N SER A 129 -4.93 -3.53 -38.86
CA SER A 129 -5.35 -2.93 -37.58
C SER A 129 -5.42 -3.95 -36.43
N GLY A 130 -4.60 -5.00 -36.51
CA GLY A 130 -4.47 -5.97 -35.41
C GLY A 130 -3.56 -7.14 -35.74
N ALA A 131 -3.53 -8.10 -34.84
CA ALA A 131 -2.76 -9.33 -35.01
C ALA A 131 -3.48 -10.52 -34.39
N ILE A 132 -3.29 -11.69 -35.00
CA ILE A 132 -3.78 -12.96 -34.45
C ILE A 132 -2.56 -13.84 -34.17
N TYR A 133 -2.46 -14.31 -32.94
CA TYR A 133 -1.40 -15.19 -32.45
C TYR A 133 -1.99 -16.56 -32.15
N CYS A 134 -1.25 -17.62 -32.46
CA CYS A 134 -1.62 -19.01 -32.22
C CYS A 134 -0.51 -19.72 -31.44
N ASN A 135 -0.82 -20.02 -30.18
CA ASN A 135 0.06 -20.73 -29.28
C ASN A 135 -0.62 -22.03 -28.82
N SER A 136 0.16 -23.12 -28.70
CA SER A 136 -0.39 -24.43 -28.32
C SER A 136 -0.94 -24.51 -26.90
N LYS A 137 -0.51 -23.61 -26.00
CA LYS A 137 -0.95 -23.57 -24.60
C LYS A 137 -2.14 -22.64 -24.39
N THR A 138 -2.12 -21.45 -25.00
CA THR A 138 -3.15 -20.41 -24.79
C THR A 138 -4.22 -20.38 -25.89
N GLY A 139 -4.01 -21.11 -26.98
CA GLY A 139 -4.89 -21.14 -28.13
C GLY A 139 -4.62 -19.99 -29.11
N THR A 140 -5.61 -19.72 -29.96
CA THR A 140 -5.56 -18.65 -30.95
C THR A 140 -6.23 -17.40 -30.40
N CYS A 141 -5.48 -16.32 -30.21
CA CYS A 141 -5.91 -15.09 -29.55
C CYS A 141 -5.75 -13.89 -30.49
N VAL A 142 -6.65 -12.92 -30.38
CA VAL A 142 -6.64 -11.70 -31.19
C VAL A 142 -6.41 -10.45 -30.35
N VAL A 143 -5.60 -9.54 -30.87
CA VAL A 143 -5.44 -8.17 -30.36
C VAL A 143 -5.75 -7.19 -31.49
N ASN A 144 -6.62 -6.22 -31.26
CA ASN A 144 -7.05 -5.25 -32.27
C ASN A 144 -7.39 -3.89 -31.63
N GLY A 145 -7.78 -2.91 -32.46
CA GLY A 145 -8.28 -1.62 -31.98
C GLY A 145 -7.27 -0.82 -31.16
N GLU A 146 -7.75 -0.08 -30.15
CA GLU A 146 -6.92 0.80 -29.33
C GLU A 146 -5.92 0.03 -28.46
N ILE A 147 -6.26 -1.18 -28.01
CA ILE A 147 -5.33 -2.06 -27.30
C ILE A 147 -4.16 -2.45 -28.20
N TYR A 148 -4.43 -2.83 -29.45
CA TYR A 148 -3.38 -3.14 -30.42
C TYR A 148 -2.47 -1.95 -30.69
N LYS A 149 -3.05 -0.76 -30.93
CA LYS A 149 -2.27 0.46 -31.14
C LYS A 149 -1.32 0.72 -29.97
N LYS A 150 -1.82 0.60 -28.73
CA LYS A 150 -1.01 0.77 -27.51
C LYS A 150 0.07 -0.30 -27.38
N TRP A 151 -0.27 -1.56 -27.65
CA TRP A 151 0.69 -2.65 -27.59
C TRP A 151 1.84 -2.49 -28.60
N MET A 152 1.54 -2.00 -29.79
CA MET A 152 2.56 -1.71 -30.81
C MET A 152 3.50 -0.55 -30.43
N THR A 153 3.09 0.39 -29.56
CA THR A 153 4.03 1.40 -29.03
C THR A 153 5.01 0.83 -28.00
N MET A 154 4.81 -0.41 -27.58
CA MET A 154 5.64 -1.14 -26.62
C MET A 154 6.38 -2.31 -27.30
N ASP A 155 6.78 -2.14 -28.56
CA ASP A 155 7.49 -3.15 -29.37
C ASP A 155 6.71 -4.47 -29.61
N GLY A 156 5.40 -4.47 -29.36
CA GLY A 156 4.52 -5.59 -29.63
C GLY A 156 4.98 -6.89 -28.95
N ALA A 157 5.08 -7.98 -29.72
CA ALA A 157 5.40 -9.31 -29.19
C ALA A 157 6.85 -9.47 -28.73
N GLU A 158 7.76 -8.61 -29.21
CA GLU A 158 9.17 -8.61 -28.80
C GLU A 158 9.40 -7.70 -27.57
N GLY A 159 8.38 -6.93 -27.17
CA GLY A 159 8.45 -6.02 -26.03
C GLY A 159 8.09 -6.65 -24.69
N VAL A 160 7.91 -5.80 -23.68
CA VAL A 160 7.77 -6.20 -22.28
C VAL A 160 6.55 -7.11 -22.01
N MET A 161 5.49 -6.95 -22.79
CA MET A 161 4.24 -7.71 -22.64
C MET A 161 4.31 -9.11 -23.24
N GLY A 162 5.10 -9.30 -24.30
CA GLY A 162 5.05 -10.48 -25.14
C GLY A 162 3.79 -10.54 -26.01
N PHE A 163 3.41 -11.75 -26.45
CA PHE A 163 2.26 -11.96 -27.35
C PHE A 163 0.91 -12.06 -26.60
N PRO A 164 -0.23 -11.74 -27.24
CA PRO A 164 -1.54 -11.84 -26.61
C PRO A 164 -1.91 -13.29 -26.29
N VAL A 165 -2.46 -13.52 -25.10
CA VAL A 165 -2.92 -14.83 -24.61
C VAL A 165 -4.42 -14.86 -24.30
N SER A 166 -5.12 -13.78 -24.59
CA SER A 166 -6.58 -13.71 -24.57
C SER A 166 -7.07 -12.91 -25.78
N ASP A 167 -8.35 -13.06 -26.10
CA ASP A 167 -9.07 -12.08 -26.90
C ASP A 167 -9.36 -10.82 -26.08
N GLU A 168 -9.93 -9.81 -26.72
CA GLU A 168 -10.45 -8.63 -26.04
C GLU A 168 -11.66 -9.05 -25.19
N ILE A 169 -11.53 -8.94 -23.87
CA ILE A 169 -12.55 -9.32 -22.89
C ILE A 169 -13.17 -8.05 -22.32
N LEU A 170 -14.50 -8.02 -22.25
CA LEU A 170 -15.22 -7.00 -21.50
C LEU A 170 -15.17 -7.34 -20.01
N THR A 171 -14.74 -6.39 -19.18
CA THR A 171 -14.73 -6.59 -17.73
C THR A 171 -16.15 -6.80 -17.19
N PRO A 172 -16.32 -7.48 -16.03
CA PRO A 172 -17.66 -7.81 -15.53
C PRO A 172 -18.56 -6.58 -15.27
N ARG A 173 -17.97 -5.41 -14.98
CA ARG A 173 -18.72 -4.15 -14.82
C ARG A 173 -19.14 -3.51 -16.15
N GLY A 174 -18.66 -4.02 -17.28
CA GLY A 174 -19.04 -3.56 -18.62
C GLY A 174 -18.43 -2.22 -19.04
N VAL A 175 -17.45 -1.71 -18.30
CA VAL A 175 -16.88 -0.36 -18.52
C VAL A 175 -15.59 -0.40 -19.33
N THR A 176 -14.84 -1.50 -19.25
CA THR A 176 -13.47 -1.57 -19.80
C THR A 176 -13.26 -2.85 -20.60
N LEU A 177 -12.48 -2.75 -21.67
CA LEU A 177 -12.01 -3.89 -22.46
C LEU A 177 -10.56 -4.18 -22.10
N PHE A 178 -10.12 -5.44 -22.15
CA PHE A 178 -8.71 -5.75 -21.92
C PHE A 178 -8.25 -6.99 -22.68
N ASN A 179 -6.95 -7.04 -22.96
CA ASN A 179 -6.24 -8.24 -23.37
C ASN A 179 -5.18 -8.59 -22.32
N MET A 180 -4.95 -9.89 -22.14
CA MET A 180 -3.85 -10.44 -21.36
C MET A 180 -2.68 -10.83 -22.29
N PHE A 181 -1.46 -10.76 -21.77
CA PHE A 181 -0.24 -11.03 -22.53
C PHE A 181 0.68 -12.05 -21.84
N SER A 182 1.53 -12.69 -22.63
CA SER A 182 2.30 -13.89 -22.25
C SER A 182 3.31 -13.67 -21.12
N HIS A 183 3.81 -12.45 -20.92
CA HIS A 183 4.74 -12.13 -19.83
C HIS A 183 4.05 -11.73 -18.52
N GLY A 184 2.74 -12.00 -18.39
CA GLY A 184 2.01 -11.78 -17.14
C GLY A 184 1.63 -10.33 -16.91
N GLY A 185 1.12 -9.68 -17.95
CA GLY A 185 0.56 -8.33 -17.92
C GLY A 185 -0.73 -8.23 -18.72
N ALA A 186 -1.35 -7.06 -18.65
CA ALA A 186 -2.58 -6.76 -19.35
C ALA A 186 -2.60 -5.30 -19.83
N ILE A 187 -3.35 -5.05 -20.90
CA ILE A 187 -3.64 -3.70 -21.39
C ILE A 187 -5.14 -3.50 -21.29
N TYR A 188 -5.55 -2.49 -20.52
CA TYR A 188 -6.93 -2.08 -20.30
C TYR A 188 -7.26 -0.86 -21.13
N TYR A 189 -8.39 -0.89 -21.83
CA TYR A 189 -8.90 0.20 -22.64
C TYR A 189 -10.26 0.68 -22.14
N THR A 190 -10.42 2.00 -22.11
CA THR A 190 -11.71 2.67 -21.92
C THR A 190 -11.87 3.78 -22.94
N VAL A 191 -13.10 3.98 -23.42
CA VAL A 191 -13.41 5.06 -24.37
C VAL A 191 -13.06 6.44 -23.81
N THR A 192 -13.22 6.63 -22.49
CA THR A 192 -13.03 7.93 -21.85
C THR A 192 -11.57 8.26 -21.51
N ARG A 193 -10.69 7.26 -21.34
CA ARG A 193 -9.31 7.49 -20.89
C ARG A 193 -8.23 6.92 -21.82
N GLY A 194 -8.58 6.07 -22.77
CA GLY A 194 -7.62 5.37 -23.62
C GLY A 194 -7.14 4.05 -23.02
N ALA A 195 -6.01 3.57 -23.55
CA ALA A 195 -5.43 2.26 -23.24
C ALA A 195 -4.19 2.39 -22.33
N PHE A 196 -4.18 1.64 -21.24
CA PHE A 196 -3.12 1.64 -20.22
C PHE A 196 -2.67 0.24 -19.90
N TRP A 197 -1.36 0.09 -19.70
CA TRP A 197 -0.76 -1.21 -19.44
C TRP A 197 -0.32 -1.37 -17.99
N ILE A 198 -0.38 -2.61 -17.52
CA ILE A 198 0.03 -3.02 -16.17
C ILE A 198 0.70 -4.39 -16.25
N TYR A 199 1.84 -4.58 -15.58
CA TYR A 199 2.57 -5.86 -15.57
C TYR A 199 3.33 -6.10 -14.26
N GLY A 200 4.05 -7.22 -14.20
CA GLY A 200 5.02 -7.48 -13.15
C GLY A 200 4.40 -7.53 -11.75
N ASP A 201 5.12 -6.97 -10.78
CA ASP A 201 4.71 -7.08 -9.37
C ASP A 201 3.53 -6.17 -9.02
N ILE A 202 3.38 -5.04 -9.73
CA ILE A 202 2.18 -4.19 -9.61
C ILE A 202 0.95 -4.97 -10.07
N TYR A 203 1.02 -5.64 -11.22
CA TYR A 203 -0.09 -6.46 -11.73
C TYR A 203 -0.46 -7.58 -10.76
N LYS A 204 0.54 -8.33 -10.26
CA LYS A 204 0.30 -9.41 -9.28
C LYS A 204 -0.39 -8.88 -8.01
N LYS A 205 0.07 -7.75 -7.48
CA LYS A 205 -0.51 -7.12 -6.29
C LYS A 205 -1.95 -6.65 -6.53
N TRP A 206 -2.19 -6.04 -7.68
CA TRP A 206 -3.49 -5.56 -8.08
C TRP A 206 -4.50 -6.71 -8.24
N MET A 207 -4.11 -7.79 -8.92
CA MET A 207 -4.94 -8.99 -9.04
C MET A 207 -5.23 -9.64 -7.68
N ALA A 208 -4.23 -9.70 -6.78
CA ALA A 208 -4.42 -10.18 -5.42
C ALA A 208 -5.37 -9.29 -4.59
N SER A 209 -5.51 -8.02 -4.96
CA SER A 209 -6.44 -7.04 -4.35
C SER A 209 -7.84 -7.06 -4.98
N GLY A 210 -8.17 -8.07 -5.78
CA GLY A 210 -9.46 -8.24 -6.43
C GLY A 210 -9.54 -7.68 -7.86
N GLY A 211 -8.41 -7.24 -8.43
CA GLY A 211 -8.33 -6.76 -9.82
C GLY A 211 -9.34 -5.65 -10.12
N GLU A 212 -9.96 -5.72 -11.29
CA GLU A 212 -10.94 -4.75 -11.79
C GLU A 212 -12.24 -4.70 -10.97
N MET A 213 -12.51 -5.77 -10.21
CA MET A 213 -13.65 -5.86 -9.30
C MET A 213 -13.34 -5.29 -7.91
N GLY A 214 -12.06 -5.19 -7.56
CA GLY A 214 -11.58 -4.60 -6.33
C GLY A 214 -11.85 -3.10 -6.24
N GLU A 215 -11.52 -2.53 -5.08
CA GLU A 215 -11.75 -1.11 -4.77
C GLU A 215 -10.94 -0.16 -5.64
N LEU A 216 -9.74 -0.58 -6.08
CA LEU A 216 -8.91 0.21 -6.99
C LEU A 216 -9.53 0.30 -8.40
N GLY A 217 -10.34 -0.67 -8.82
CA GLY A 217 -10.85 -0.74 -10.18
C GLY A 217 -9.73 -0.93 -11.20
N TYR A 218 -9.91 -0.41 -12.42
CA TYR A 218 -8.99 -0.61 -13.53
C TYR A 218 -7.84 0.42 -13.57
N PRO A 219 -6.70 0.09 -14.23
CA PRO A 219 -5.58 1.02 -14.44
C PRO A 219 -5.97 2.26 -15.25
N THR A 220 -5.42 3.41 -14.88
CA THR A 220 -5.67 4.72 -15.51
C THR A 220 -4.39 5.46 -15.90
N SER A 221 -3.24 4.83 -15.68
CA SER A 221 -1.94 5.26 -16.16
C SER A 221 -1.18 4.02 -16.64
N ASP A 222 -0.21 4.25 -17.51
CA ASP A 222 0.87 3.30 -17.73
C ASP A 222 1.70 3.15 -16.45
N GLU A 223 2.61 2.18 -16.46
CA GLU A 223 3.62 2.13 -15.41
C GLU A 223 4.62 3.28 -15.62
N GLU A 224 4.66 4.17 -14.63
CA GLU A 224 5.50 5.36 -14.63
C GLU A 224 6.61 5.20 -13.58
N PHE A 225 7.77 5.82 -13.82
CA PHE A 225 8.77 5.97 -12.77
C PHE A 225 8.34 7.07 -11.80
N ALA A 226 8.55 6.81 -10.51
CA ALA A 226 8.45 7.83 -9.48
C ALA A 226 9.60 8.84 -9.60
N PRO A 227 9.51 10.03 -8.98
CA PRO A 227 10.56 11.05 -9.02
C PRO A 227 11.94 10.59 -8.52
N ASP A 228 12.00 9.51 -7.76
CA ASP A 228 13.26 8.90 -7.31
C ASP A 228 13.97 8.07 -8.39
N GLU A 229 13.33 7.88 -9.56
CA GLU A 229 13.76 7.03 -10.68
C GLU A 229 13.99 5.55 -10.32
N VAL A 230 13.52 5.12 -9.15
CA VAL A 230 13.72 3.78 -8.62
C VAL A 230 12.39 3.05 -8.48
N CYS A 231 11.41 3.70 -7.88
CA CYS A 231 10.08 3.12 -7.74
C CYS A 231 9.29 3.28 -9.03
N ARG A 232 8.39 2.34 -9.29
CA ARG A 232 7.46 2.39 -10.42
C ARG A 232 6.04 2.28 -9.94
N PHE A 233 5.08 2.90 -10.60
CA PHE A 233 3.70 2.87 -10.13
C PHE A 233 2.67 2.88 -11.26
N ASN A 234 1.47 2.38 -10.94
CA ASN A 234 0.25 2.60 -11.73
C ASN A 234 -0.82 3.28 -10.87
N LYS A 235 -1.58 4.20 -11.46
CA LYS A 235 -2.75 4.85 -10.87
C LYS A 235 -4.03 4.12 -11.28
N PHE A 236 -5.03 4.09 -10.40
CA PHE A 236 -6.26 3.32 -10.63
C PHE A 236 -7.55 4.14 -10.48
N SER A 237 -8.57 3.73 -11.23
CA SER A 237 -9.85 4.45 -11.38
C SER A 237 -10.66 4.65 -10.09
N GLY A 238 -10.53 3.75 -9.11
CA GLY A 238 -11.20 3.81 -7.81
C GLY A 238 -10.58 4.77 -6.81
N GLY A 239 -9.48 5.45 -7.18
CA GLY A 239 -8.77 6.37 -6.29
C GLY A 239 -7.74 5.62 -5.45
N GLY A 240 -6.57 5.42 -6.05
CA GLY A 240 -5.42 4.81 -5.40
C GLY A 240 -4.28 4.56 -6.37
N VAL A 241 -3.20 4.03 -5.82
CA VAL A 241 -1.94 3.76 -6.52
C VAL A 241 -1.33 2.47 -5.97
N ILE A 242 -0.60 1.75 -6.81
CA ILE A 242 0.30 0.68 -6.38
C ILE A 242 1.70 1.04 -6.84
N TYR A 243 2.64 1.11 -5.90
CA TYR A 243 4.07 1.29 -6.16
C TYR A 243 4.77 -0.05 -6.09
N SER A 244 5.61 -0.37 -7.07
CA SER A 244 6.66 -1.37 -6.97
C SER A 244 7.91 -0.71 -6.39
N THR A 245 8.26 -1.11 -5.17
CA THR A 245 9.46 -0.64 -4.47
C THR A 245 10.49 -1.78 -4.40
N PRO A 246 11.80 -1.51 -4.57
CA PRO A 246 12.81 -2.56 -4.46
C PRO A 246 12.90 -3.20 -3.07
N GLU A 247 12.67 -2.42 -2.02
CA GLU A 247 12.85 -2.84 -0.63
C GLU A 247 11.60 -3.51 -0.04
N TYR A 248 10.40 -3.01 -0.37
CA TYR A 248 9.14 -3.44 0.25
C TYR A 248 8.22 -4.20 -0.71
N GLY A 249 8.64 -4.36 -1.97
CA GLY A 249 7.83 -4.96 -3.01
C GLY A 249 6.68 -4.05 -3.45
N ALA A 250 5.60 -4.65 -3.95
CA ALA A 250 4.43 -3.91 -4.41
C ALA A 250 3.53 -3.50 -3.24
N VAL A 251 3.32 -2.21 -3.06
CA VAL A 251 2.57 -1.60 -1.95
C VAL A 251 1.41 -0.75 -2.47
N ARG A 252 0.25 -0.87 -1.83
CA ARG A 252 -0.99 -0.18 -2.20
C ARG A 252 -1.28 0.98 -1.25
N VAL A 253 -1.63 2.13 -1.83
CA VAL A 253 -2.25 3.26 -1.11
C VAL A 253 -3.58 3.59 -1.78
N GLY A 254 -4.66 3.64 -1.00
CA GLY A 254 -6.01 3.87 -1.52
C GLY A 254 -6.85 4.82 -0.66
N GLY A 255 -8.08 5.07 -1.12
CA GLY A 255 -9.12 5.69 -0.30
C GLY A 255 -8.77 7.09 0.22
N SER A 256 -9.14 7.36 1.47
CA SER A 256 -8.92 8.67 2.11
C SER A 256 -7.44 8.96 2.35
N ILE A 257 -6.64 7.93 2.67
CA ILE A 257 -5.19 8.05 2.87
C ILE A 257 -4.53 8.51 1.57
N TYR A 258 -4.85 7.87 0.44
CA TYR A 258 -4.34 8.29 -0.87
C TYR A 258 -4.70 9.74 -1.20
N LYS A 259 -5.95 10.15 -0.97
CA LYS A 259 -6.39 11.53 -1.21
C LYS A 259 -5.60 12.54 -0.36
N ARG A 260 -5.34 12.23 0.91
CA ARG A 260 -4.54 13.08 1.79
C ARG A 260 -3.09 13.14 1.33
N TRP A 261 -2.49 12.00 1.01
CA TRP A 261 -1.11 11.92 0.51
C TRP A 261 -0.91 12.73 -0.77
N MET A 262 -1.80 12.59 -1.75
CA MET A 262 -1.76 13.40 -2.98
C MET A 262 -1.92 14.90 -2.71
N ALA A 263 -2.75 15.29 -1.73
CA ALA A 263 -2.90 16.68 -1.33
C ALA A 263 -1.64 17.25 -0.64
N LEU A 264 -0.78 16.38 -0.09
CA LEU A 264 0.51 16.74 0.50
C LEU A 264 1.68 16.69 -0.52
N GLY A 265 1.38 16.53 -1.81
CA GLY A 265 2.37 16.48 -2.89
C GLY A 265 2.75 15.07 -3.34
N GLY A 266 2.11 14.02 -2.80
CA GLY A 266 2.35 12.64 -3.19
C GLY A 266 3.81 12.21 -2.96
N ASP A 267 4.35 11.50 -3.95
CA ASP A 267 5.74 11.02 -4.01
C ASP A 267 6.76 12.15 -4.17
N SER A 268 6.33 13.32 -4.61
CA SER A 268 7.16 14.55 -4.61
C SER A 268 7.08 15.34 -3.30
N GLY A 269 6.19 14.94 -2.38
CA GLY A 269 5.98 15.57 -1.09
C GLY A 269 6.98 15.11 -0.02
N TYR A 270 6.93 15.74 1.16
CA TYR A 270 7.85 15.43 2.26
C TYR A 270 7.67 14.04 2.88
N LEU A 271 6.51 13.39 2.66
CA LEU A 271 6.29 12.00 3.05
C LEU A 271 6.98 11.02 2.09
N GLY A 272 7.17 11.40 0.83
CA GLY A 272 7.78 10.58 -0.21
C GLY A 272 6.99 9.31 -0.53
N ASN A 273 7.72 8.27 -0.96
CA ASN A 273 7.13 7.02 -1.46
C ASN A 273 6.49 6.19 -0.34
N PRO A 274 5.42 5.42 -0.65
CA PRO A 274 4.83 4.48 0.29
C PRO A 274 5.74 3.29 0.57
N ILE A 275 5.69 2.80 1.81
CA ILE A 275 6.49 1.69 2.33
C ILE A 275 5.62 0.49 2.69
N THR A 276 4.38 0.72 3.11
CA THR A 276 3.45 -0.33 3.52
C THR A 276 2.16 -0.29 2.72
N ASP A 277 1.48 -1.43 2.62
CA ASP A 277 0.04 -1.42 2.37
C ASP A 277 -0.70 -0.76 3.53
N GLU A 278 -2.01 -0.54 3.36
CA GLU A 278 -2.85 -0.10 4.46
C GLU A 278 -2.85 -1.15 5.58
N ILE A 279 -2.38 -0.77 6.76
CA ILE A 279 -2.35 -1.58 7.97
C ILE A 279 -3.56 -1.23 8.82
N THR A 280 -4.28 -2.25 9.31
CA THR A 280 -5.32 -2.06 10.32
C THR A 280 -4.67 -1.93 11.70
N GLY A 281 -4.86 -0.77 12.33
CA GLY A 281 -4.42 -0.48 13.69
C GLY A 281 -5.50 -0.79 14.75
N LYS A 282 -5.22 -0.41 16.00
CA LYS A 282 -6.19 -0.48 17.10
C LYS A 282 -7.25 0.61 16.98
N TYR A 283 -8.32 0.50 17.76
CA TYR A 283 -9.37 1.53 17.86
C TYR A 283 -9.99 1.93 16.51
N ASN A 284 -10.12 0.97 15.58
CA ASN A 284 -10.64 1.18 14.22
C ASN A 284 -9.86 2.21 13.38
N THR A 285 -8.56 2.36 13.65
CA THR A 285 -7.68 3.13 12.77
C THR A 285 -7.13 2.25 11.65
N CYS A 286 -6.83 2.84 10.51
CA CYS A 286 -5.93 2.25 9.51
C CYS A 286 -4.87 3.26 9.12
N TYR A 287 -3.73 2.82 8.59
CA TYR A 287 -2.65 3.73 8.21
C TYR A 287 -1.76 3.16 7.12
N ASN A 288 -1.07 4.04 6.41
CA ASN A 288 0.06 3.71 5.55
C ASN A 288 1.30 4.43 6.08
N ASP A 289 2.44 3.76 5.99
CA ASP A 289 3.75 4.34 6.23
C ASP A 289 4.38 4.74 4.89
N PHE A 290 5.11 5.85 4.94
CA PHE A 290 5.83 6.46 3.84
C PHE A 290 7.28 6.72 4.29
N SER A 291 8.17 6.95 3.34
CA SER A 291 9.60 7.17 3.62
C SER A 291 9.88 8.29 4.65
N GLY A 292 9.05 9.33 4.67
CA GLY A 292 9.18 10.50 5.53
C GLY A 292 8.13 10.60 6.64
N GLY A 293 7.29 9.59 6.87
CA GLY A 293 6.27 9.64 7.93
C GLY A 293 5.11 8.67 7.70
N SER A 294 3.96 8.94 8.32
CA SER A 294 2.77 8.10 8.16
C SER A 294 1.49 8.91 8.02
N ILE A 295 0.48 8.33 7.37
CA ILE A 295 -0.86 8.89 7.34
C ILE A 295 -1.81 7.86 7.93
N TRP A 296 -2.50 8.28 8.98
CA TRP A 296 -3.48 7.49 9.68
C TRP A 296 -4.88 7.98 9.34
N TRP A 297 -5.84 7.08 9.36
CA TRP A 297 -7.24 7.34 9.16
C TRP A 297 -8.07 6.70 10.26
N HIS A 298 -9.12 7.40 10.69
CA HIS A 298 -10.13 6.87 11.59
C HIS A 298 -11.53 7.32 11.14
N THR A 299 -12.53 6.46 11.29
CA THR A 299 -13.90 6.67 10.77
C THR A 299 -14.53 8.01 11.22
N SER A 300 -14.30 8.42 12.48
CA SER A 300 -14.93 9.62 13.03
C SER A 300 -14.20 10.92 12.73
N ILE A 301 -12.91 10.88 12.39
CA ILE A 301 -12.09 12.10 12.27
C ILE A 301 -11.39 12.25 10.91
N GLY A 302 -11.41 11.23 10.06
CA GLY A 302 -10.72 11.25 8.77
C GLY A 302 -9.22 11.02 8.91
N THR A 303 -8.43 11.61 8.02
CA THR A 303 -6.98 11.41 7.95
C THR A 303 -6.19 12.40 8.79
N ARG A 304 -5.12 11.93 9.43
CA ARG A 304 -4.06 12.74 10.03
C ARG A 304 -2.69 12.25 9.57
N GLU A 305 -1.86 13.18 9.14
CA GLU A 305 -0.46 12.93 8.80
C GLU A 305 0.47 13.18 9.99
N PHE A 306 1.56 12.41 10.04
CA PHE A 306 2.63 12.54 11.02
C PHE A 306 3.95 12.59 10.26
N SER A 307 4.73 13.65 10.49
CA SER A 307 6.05 13.83 9.90
C SER A 307 7.10 13.06 10.69
N GLY A 308 7.98 12.33 10.01
CA GLY A 308 8.99 11.48 10.65
C GLY A 308 8.43 10.15 11.16
N ARG A 309 9.34 9.27 11.60
CA ARG A 309 8.98 7.94 12.14
C ARG A 309 8.59 7.96 13.62
N GLU A 310 8.83 9.08 14.29
CA GLU A 310 8.50 9.30 15.68
C GLU A 310 7.41 10.36 15.76
N THR A 311 6.62 10.30 16.83
CA THR A 311 5.65 11.34 17.13
C THR A 311 5.95 11.90 18.50
N ASN A 312 5.88 13.21 18.61
CA ASN A 312 6.15 13.89 19.87
C ASN A 312 4.87 13.98 20.68
N TYR A 313 4.97 13.60 21.95
CA TYR A 313 3.86 13.62 22.89
C TYR A 313 4.21 14.47 24.11
N ASN A 314 3.19 15.10 24.70
CA ASN A 314 3.29 15.63 26.06
C ASN A 314 2.68 14.61 27.02
N ILE A 315 3.43 14.25 28.06
CA ILE A 315 3.01 13.27 29.06
C ILE A 315 2.88 13.99 30.39
N ASN A 316 1.65 14.04 30.88
CA ASN A 316 1.29 14.79 32.06
C ASN A 316 0.80 13.85 33.16
N ILE A 317 1.14 14.14 34.41
CA ILE A 317 0.35 13.67 35.55
C ILE A 317 -0.46 14.88 35.99
N THR A 318 -1.79 14.81 35.84
CA THR A 318 -2.67 15.99 35.95
C THR A 318 -3.43 16.03 37.27
N ASP A 319 -3.90 14.87 37.72
CA ASP A 319 -4.66 14.72 38.94
C ASP A 319 -4.07 13.61 39.79
N ILE A 320 -3.87 13.89 41.07
CA ILE A 320 -3.59 12.87 42.10
C ILE A 320 -4.67 12.99 43.15
N LEU A 321 -5.52 11.97 43.27
CA LEU A 321 -6.47 11.87 44.38
C LEU A 321 -5.85 11.05 45.50
N ILE A 322 -5.61 11.70 46.63
CA ILE A 322 -5.08 11.08 47.84
C ILE A 322 -6.26 10.79 48.76
N LYS A 323 -6.58 9.50 48.90
CA LYS A 323 -7.70 9.02 49.71
C LYS A 323 -7.32 8.74 51.15
N GLU A 324 -6.10 8.26 51.36
CA GLU A 324 -5.59 7.93 52.70
C GLU A 324 -4.09 8.26 52.75
N LEU A 325 -3.65 8.87 53.86
CA LEU A 325 -2.25 9.22 54.11
C LEU A 325 -1.61 8.25 55.10
N ARG A 326 -0.35 7.89 54.83
CA ARG A 326 0.44 6.98 55.66
C ARG A 326 0.94 7.63 56.95
N SER A 327 1.32 8.91 56.90
CA SER A 327 1.85 9.63 58.06
C SER A 327 0.75 10.43 58.76
N SER A 328 0.78 10.45 60.09
CA SER A 328 -0.03 11.34 60.92
C SER A 328 0.66 12.68 61.21
N ARG A 329 1.87 12.89 60.65
CA ARG A 329 2.66 14.12 60.77
C ARG A 329 2.61 14.94 59.48
N VAL A 330 2.92 16.24 59.59
CA VAL A 330 3.06 17.14 58.45
C VAL A 330 4.43 16.88 57.80
N ASP A 331 4.46 16.04 56.76
CA ASP A 331 5.65 15.89 55.93
C ASP A 331 5.33 16.30 54.49
N THR A 332 6.38 16.59 53.71
CA THR A 332 6.19 17.02 52.32
C THR A 332 6.12 15.80 51.42
N LEU A 333 5.09 15.72 50.59
CA LEU A 333 5.05 14.76 49.50
C LEU A 333 5.85 15.28 48.32
N TYR A 334 6.56 14.37 47.67
CA TYR A 334 7.24 14.61 46.40
C TYR A 334 6.77 13.58 45.40
N ILE A 335 6.67 13.99 44.13
CA ILE A 335 6.49 13.09 43.00
C ILE A 335 7.70 13.20 42.09
N THR A 336 8.12 12.08 41.55
CA THR A 336 9.07 12.04 40.43
C THR A 336 8.54 11.08 39.38
N ALA A 337 8.74 11.40 38.11
CA ALA A 337 8.33 10.57 37.00
C ALA A 337 9.40 10.58 35.90
N SER A 338 9.44 9.51 35.12
CA SER A 338 10.29 9.40 33.94
C SER A 338 9.56 8.72 32.80
N ILE A 339 9.95 9.11 31.60
CA ILE A 339 9.72 8.34 30.38
C ILE A 339 11.05 7.78 29.88
N ALA A 340 11.04 6.49 29.56
CA ALA A 340 12.15 5.79 28.94
C ALA A 340 11.70 5.20 27.60
N THR A 341 12.52 5.46 26.59
CA THR A 341 12.38 5.04 25.19
C THR A 341 13.74 4.56 24.70
N ALA A 342 13.80 3.59 23.80
CA ALA A 342 15.03 3.17 23.15
C ALA A 342 15.61 4.21 22.17
N SER A 343 14.75 5.06 21.58
CA SER A 343 15.10 6.03 20.54
C SER A 343 15.57 7.39 21.09
N ALA A 344 15.16 7.74 22.31
CA ALA A 344 15.49 9.01 22.96
C ALA A 344 16.04 8.87 24.37
N GLU A 345 16.72 9.92 24.83
CA GLU A 345 17.26 10.00 26.19
C GLU A 345 16.14 9.98 27.24
N VAL A 346 16.41 9.34 28.38
CA VAL A 346 15.47 9.26 29.50
C VAL A 346 15.18 10.67 30.01
N GLN A 347 13.93 11.08 29.87
CA GLN A 347 13.46 12.33 30.48
C GLN A 347 12.88 12.04 31.86
N SER A 348 13.24 12.87 32.83
CA SER A 348 12.76 12.77 34.20
C SER A 348 12.43 14.15 34.77
N ILE A 349 11.52 14.16 35.75
CA ILE A 349 11.11 15.38 36.44
C ILE A 349 10.71 15.03 37.88
N ALA A 350 11.12 15.85 38.85
CA ALA A 350 10.66 15.76 40.23
C ALA A 350 10.06 17.09 40.69
N LEU A 351 8.96 17.02 41.46
CA LEU A 351 8.27 18.20 41.98
C LEU A 351 7.74 17.94 43.40
N PRO A 352 7.69 18.98 44.27
CA PRO A 352 6.99 18.88 45.53
C PRO A 352 5.47 18.94 45.31
N LEU A 353 4.71 18.10 46.00
CA LEU A 353 3.25 18.10 46.04
C LEU A 353 2.68 18.92 47.21
N GLY A 354 3.53 19.28 48.19
CA GLY A 354 3.16 20.09 49.35
C GLY A 354 2.99 19.31 50.65
N GLU A 355 2.58 20.02 51.71
CA GLU A 355 2.53 19.56 53.10
C GLU A 355 1.15 19.04 53.56
N ASN A 356 0.08 19.33 52.82
CA ASN A 356 -1.31 18.99 53.21
C ASN A 356 -2.00 18.25 52.07
N SER A 357 -2.00 16.93 52.15
CA SER A 357 -2.20 16.10 50.96
C SER A 357 -3.35 15.12 51.13
N PHE A 358 -4.49 15.57 51.63
CA PHE A 358 -5.74 14.80 51.59
C PHE A 358 -6.69 15.43 50.57
N GLY A 359 -7.21 14.63 49.64
CA GLY A 359 -8.03 15.12 48.53
C GLY A 359 -7.27 15.23 47.19
N PHE A 360 -7.76 16.09 46.30
CA PHE A 360 -7.16 16.29 44.98
C PHE A 360 -5.93 17.18 45.04
N VAL A 361 -4.87 16.73 44.38
CA VAL A 361 -3.65 17.48 44.09
C VAL A 361 -3.49 17.56 42.59
N TYR A 362 -3.13 18.74 42.08
CA TYR A 362 -3.00 19.03 40.65
C TYR A 362 -1.54 19.37 40.33
N PRO A 363 -0.65 18.37 40.21
CA PRO A 363 0.75 18.63 39.89
C PRO A 363 0.86 19.22 38.49
N SER A 364 1.67 20.27 38.32
CA SER A 364 2.10 20.75 37.00
C SER A 364 3.29 19.92 36.49
N LEU A 365 3.13 18.59 36.51
CA LEU A 365 4.18 17.66 36.07
C LEU A 365 3.94 17.31 34.61
N THR A 366 4.82 17.81 33.75
CA THR A 366 4.79 17.54 32.32
C THR A 366 6.17 17.16 31.81
N LEU A 367 6.24 16.03 31.11
CA LEU A 367 7.37 15.66 30.25
C LEU A 367 7.00 16.11 28.84
N HIS A 368 7.74 17.08 28.31
CA HIS A 368 7.42 17.77 27.06
C HIS A 368 8.14 17.16 25.87
N ASN A 369 7.44 17.15 24.73
CA ASN A 369 8.03 16.80 23.43
C ASN A 369 8.81 15.48 23.49
N CYS A 370 8.18 14.44 24.05
CA CYS A 370 8.76 13.11 24.14
C CYS A 370 8.58 12.38 22.79
N PRO A 371 9.64 12.16 22.00
CA PRO A 371 9.54 11.40 20.76
C PRO A 371 9.32 9.93 21.08
N ILE A 372 8.31 9.33 20.45
CA ILE A 372 8.02 7.90 20.58
C ILE A 372 7.78 7.33 19.18
N GLY A 373 8.50 6.27 18.82
CA GLY A 373 8.30 5.51 17.58
C GLY A 373 7.08 4.60 17.64
N ASP A 374 6.44 4.33 16.49
CA ASP A 374 5.20 3.53 16.45
C ASP A 374 5.40 2.06 16.90
N GLU A 375 6.56 1.48 16.60
CA GLU A 375 6.90 0.11 17.01
C GLU A 375 7.68 0.04 18.33
N GLU A 376 7.93 1.18 18.96
CA GLU A 376 8.72 1.27 20.18
C GLU A 376 7.89 0.97 21.43
N THR A 377 8.54 0.34 22.42
CA THR A 377 7.97 0.20 23.76
C THR A 377 8.41 1.38 24.61
N VAL A 378 7.45 2.08 25.18
CA VAL A 378 7.66 3.19 26.09
C VAL A 378 7.44 2.72 27.50
N THR A 379 8.34 3.06 28.41
CA THR A 379 8.17 2.79 29.84
C THR A 379 7.96 4.10 30.59
N LEU A 380 6.81 4.23 31.21
CA LEU A 380 6.47 5.31 32.14
C LEU A 380 6.66 4.81 33.55
N THR A 381 7.47 5.50 34.33
CA THR A 381 7.69 5.17 35.75
C THR A 381 7.36 6.40 36.56
N TYR A 382 6.65 6.22 37.68
CA TYR A 382 6.51 7.29 38.67
C TYR A 382 6.70 6.77 40.09
N LEU A 383 7.06 7.69 40.98
CA LEU A 383 7.32 7.44 42.37
C LEU A 383 6.81 8.63 43.20
N ILE A 384 5.95 8.36 44.18
CA ILE A 384 5.53 9.32 45.20
C ILE A 384 6.21 8.93 46.51
N VAL A 385 6.91 9.89 47.11
CA VAL A 385 7.68 9.69 48.33
C VAL A 385 7.25 10.70 49.38
N HIS A 386 7.12 10.22 50.61
CA HIS A 386 6.95 11.04 51.78
C HIS A 386 8.29 11.25 52.46
N ILE A 387 8.70 12.52 52.62
CA ILE A 387 10.00 12.84 53.22
C ILE A 387 9.88 14.07 54.12
N HIS A 388 10.35 13.92 55.36
CA HIS A 388 10.63 15.00 56.27
C HIS A 388 12.07 15.49 56.09
N SER A 389 12.28 16.52 55.25
CA SER A 389 13.60 17.13 55.04
C SER A 389 13.52 18.66 55.03
N ASN A 390 14.51 19.29 55.66
CA ASN A 390 14.69 20.75 55.62
C ASN A 390 15.36 21.23 54.32
N ASP A 391 15.91 20.32 53.50
CA ASP A 391 16.54 20.63 52.22
C ASP A 391 15.74 20.01 51.07
N ARG A 392 14.75 20.76 50.59
CA ARG A 392 13.87 20.34 49.48
C ARG A 392 14.63 20.17 48.16
N ALA A 393 15.69 20.96 47.96
CA ALA A 393 16.47 20.93 46.72
C ALA A 393 17.31 19.64 46.63
N ASP A 394 17.91 19.21 47.75
CA ASP A 394 18.63 17.93 47.82
C ASP A 394 17.69 16.74 47.55
N VAL A 395 16.48 16.77 48.12
CA VAL A 395 15.46 15.72 47.88
C VAL A 395 15.10 15.63 46.40
N LEU A 396 14.76 16.76 45.76
CA LEU A 396 14.40 16.78 44.33
C LEU A 396 15.54 16.26 43.45
N LYS A 397 16.77 16.73 43.69
CA LYS A 397 17.95 16.28 42.95
C LYS A 397 18.17 14.77 43.08
N LYS A 398 18.02 14.22 44.29
CA LYS A 398 18.16 12.78 44.54
C LYS A 398 17.06 11.98 43.85
N LEU A 399 15.82 12.47 43.87
CA LEU A 399 14.68 11.84 43.19
C LEU A 399 14.84 11.84 41.67
N GLU A 400 15.35 12.93 41.08
CA GLU A 400 15.63 12.99 39.64
C GLU A 400 16.72 12.02 39.23
N VAL A 401 17.83 11.96 39.97
CA VAL A 401 18.93 11.01 39.72
C VAL A 401 18.43 9.57 39.86
N ALA A 402 17.60 9.30 40.87
CA ALA A 402 17.01 8.01 41.12
C ALA A 402 16.12 7.54 39.97
N ILE A 403 15.10 8.34 39.62
CA ILE A 403 14.15 7.96 38.57
C ILE A 403 14.83 7.86 37.21
N HIS A 404 15.84 8.70 36.95
CA HIS A 404 16.62 8.63 35.72
C HIS A 404 17.36 7.30 35.59
N LYS A 405 18.02 6.82 36.66
CA LYS A 405 18.68 5.50 36.68
C LYS A 405 17.70 4.35 36.40
N LEU A 406 16.48 4.44 36.93
CA LEU A 406 15.43 3.44 36.69
C LEU A 406 14.99 3.44 35.23
N GLY A 407 14.81 4.62 34.64
CA GLY A 407 14.56 4.75 33.21
C GLY A 407 15.70 4.20 32.36
N THR A 408 16.96 4.45 32.74
CA THR A 408 18.13 3.90 32.03
C THR A 408 18.13 2.38 32.03
N ALA A 409 17.82 1.74 33.16
CA ALA A 409 17.73 0.29 33.26
C ALA A 409 16.64 -0.30 32.34
N ALA A 410 15.53 0.43 32.13
CA ALA A 410 14.49 0.00 31.19
C ALA A 410 14.99 -0.02 29.74
N VAL A 411 15.72 1.01 29.32
CA VAL A 411 16.28 1.13 27.95
C VAL A 411 17.35 0.05 27.70
N GLU A 412 18.24 -0.17 28.67
CA GLU A 412 19.29 -1.19 28.56
C GLU A 412 18.70 -2.60 28.35
N GLU A 413 17.62 -2.92 29.06
CA GLU A 413 16.93 -4.19 28.94
C GLU A 413 16.29 -4.39 27.56
N GLU A 414 15.69 -3.35 27.01
CA GLU A 414 15.12 -3.41 25.66
C GLU A 414 16.21 -3.69 24.61
N MET A 415 17.37 -3.02 24.72
CA MET A 415 18.52 -3.30 23.85
C MET A 415 19.04 -4.74 24.00
N ILE A 416 19.12 -5.27 25.22
CA ILE A 416 19.55 -6.65 25.47
C ILE A 416 18.54 -7.64 24.88
N ALA A 417 17.25 -7.42 25.11
CA ALA A 417 16.18 -8.26 24.61
C ALA A 417 16.19 -8.35 23.08
N LEU A 418 16.40 -7.21 22.41
CA LEU A 418 16.53 -7.11 20.96
C LEU A 418 17.74 -7.92 20.44
N ARG A 419 18.92 -7.75 21.07
CA ARG A 419 20.15 -8.49 20.71
C ARG A 419 20.01 -10.00 20.87
N HIS A 420 19.29 -10.45 21.90
CA HIS A 420 19.08 -11.86 22.19
C HIS A 420 17.79 -12.44 21.59
N ARG A 421 17.03 -11.65 20.81
CA ARG A 421 15.73 -12.05 20.23
C ARG A 421 14.78 -12.68 21.26
N ARG A 422 14.76 -12.14 22.48
CA ARG A 422 13.86 -12.56 23.55
C ARG A 422 12.83 -11.47 23.82
N LYS A 423 11.75 -11.83 24.51
CA LYS A 423 10.84 -10.82 25.06
C LYS A 423 11.59 -9.98 26.10
N SER A 424 11.35 -8.69 26.03
CA SER A 424 11.85 -7.74 27.03
C SER A 424 11.25 -8.06 28.40
N SER A 425 12.08 -7.99 29.43
CA SER A 425 11.70 -8.13 30.84
C SER A 425 12.02 -6.84 31.59
N ILE A 426 11.52 -5.70 31.09
CA ILE A 426 11.75 -4.35 31.66
C ILE A 426 11.48 -4.33 33.16
N GLY A 427 10.40 -4.96 33.62
CA GLY A 427 10.09 -5.09 35.05
C GLY A 427 11.17 -5.82 35.86
N ASP A 428 11.87 -6.79 35.28
CA ASP A 428 12.96 -7.53 35.91
C ASP A 428 14.24 -6.72 35.93
N ALA A 429 14.52 -5.96 34.87
CA ALA A 429 15.70 -5.10 34.81
C ALA A 429 15.58 -3.90 35.75
N ILE A 430 14.40 -3.28 35.81
CA ILE A 430 14.08 -2.28 36.83
C ILE A 430 14.15 -2.92 38.22
N GLY A 431 13.56 -4.11 38.39
CA GLY A 431 13.65 -4.92 39.62
C GLY A 431 15.10 -5.13 40.09
N ALA A 432 15.98 -5.53 39.17
CA ALA A 432 17.39 -5.74 39.42
C ALA A 432 18.12 -4.44 39.75
N ALA A 433 17.81 -3.34 39.04
CA ALA A 433 18.33 -2.01 39.34
C ALA A 433 17.92 -1.55 40.75
N ILE A 434 16.77 -2.01 41.23
CA ILE A 434 16.30 -1.76 42.60
C ILE A 434 16.65 -2.87 43.62
N GLY A 435 17.40 -3.90 43.22
CA GLY A 435 17.89 -4.95 44.13
C GLY A 435 16.83 -5.94 44.60
N ARG A 436 15.70 -6.10 43.88
CA ARG A 436 14.69 -7.15 44.12
C ARG A 436 14.43 -7.95 42.84
N GLY A 437 13.69 -9.07 42.94
CA GLY A 437 13.28 -9.87 41.77
C GLY A 437 12.35 -9.12 40.81
N PRO A 438 11.82 -9.80 39.76
CA PRO A 438 10.85 -9.28 38.80
C PRO A 438 9.81 -8.33 39.40
N VAL A 439 9.68 -7.09 38.88
CA VAL A 439 8.54 -6.20 39.19
C VAL A 439 7.48 -6.39 38.09
N PRO A 440 6.35 -7.05 38.36
CA PRO A 440 5.32 -7.22 37.35
C PRO A 440 4.69 -5.86 37.00
N VAL A 441 4.46 -5.61 35.70
CA VAL A 441 3.82 -4.38 35.16
C VAL A 441 2.36 -4.20 35.67
N SER A 442 1.80 -5.20 36.34
CA SER A 442 0.42 -5.20 36.85
C SER A 442 0.31 -5.38 38.37
N GLU A 443 1.42 -5.51 39.10
CA GLU A 443 1.42 -5.64 40.56
C GLU A 443 1.92 -4.36 41.24
N PRO A 444 1.47 -4.05 42.48
CA PRO A 444 1.89 -2.83 43.18
C PRO A 444 3.41 -2.76 43.39
N ALA A 445 4.10 -1.90 42.61
CA ALA A 445 5.56 -1.78 42.60
C ALA A 445 6.14 -1.13 43.87
N VAL A 446 5.28 -0.57 44.73
CA VAL A 446 5.65 0.19 45.95
C VAL A 446 6.60 -0.58 46.87
N ARG A 447 6.34 -1.87 47.13
CA ARG A 447 7.15 -2.68 48.07
C ARG A 447 8.60 -2.86 47.60
N PRO A 448 8.85 -3.22 46.32
CA PRO A 448 10.18 -3.19 45.75
C PRO A 448 10.88 -1.83 45.88
N PHE A 449 10.20 -0.74 45.52
CA PHE A 449 10.78 0.59 45.58
C PHE A 449 11.11 1.03 47.01
N GLU A 450 10.27 0.74 48.00
CA GLU A 450 10.54 1.02 49.42
C GLU A 450 11.81 0.32 49.91
N GLY A 451 11.99 -0.97 49.58
CA GLY A 451 13.20 -1.70 50.00
C GLY A 451 14.50 -1.19 49.37
N TRP A 452 14.40 -0.69 48.15
CA TRP A 452 15.54 -0.09 47.44
C TRP A 452 15.87 1.30 47.94
N ALA A 453 14.83 2.09 48.17
CA ALA A 453 14.89 3.37 48.82
C ALA A 453 15.62 3.22 50.18
N ASP A 454 15.24 2.23 50.98
CA ASP A 454 15.85 1.91 52.28
C ASP A 454 17.29 1.37 52.19
N SER A 455 17.67 0.75 51.07
CA SER A 455 19.05 0.26 50.86
C SER A 455 20.03 1.36 50.45
N GLY A 456 19.58 2.62 50.41
CA GLY A 456 20.38 3.77 50.02
C GLY A 456 20.30 4.10 48.53
N GLY A 457 19.43 3.43 47.76
CA GLY A 457 19.23 3.69 46.32
C GLY A 457 18.79 5.12 46.00
N LEU A 458 18.06 5.74 46.93
CA LEU A 458 17.66 7.16 46.86
C LEU A 458 18.70 8.12 47.49
N GLY A 459 19.75 7.59 48.14
CA GLY A 459 20.77 8.42 48.79
C GLY A 459 20.25 9.27 49.95
N MET A 460 19.13 8.90 50.56
CA MET A 460 18.51 9.61 51.68
C MET A 460 17.90 8.64 52.69
N PRO A 461 17.95 8.95 54.00
CA PRO A 461 17.38 8.11 55.04
C PRO A 461 15.86 8.33 55.15
N PHE A 462 15.10 7.25 55.30
CA PHE A 462 13.69 7.30 55.67
C PHE A 462 13.55 7.14 57.19
N LEU A 463 12.93 8.13 57.84
CA LEU A 463 12.67 8.13 59.28
C LEU A 463 11.18 8.36 59.52
N ASN A 464 10.65 7.90 60.66
CA ASN A 464 9.34 8.36 61.16
C ASN A 464 8.15 8.32 60.17
N SER A 465 7.88 7.18 59.55
CA SER A 465 6.81 6.96 58.55
C SER A 465 7.10 7.51 57.14
N ASP A 466 8.24 8.17 56.94
CA ASP A 466 8.74 8.53 55.61
C ASP A 466 9.03 7.28 54.78
N GLY A 467 9.00 7.44 53.45
CA GLY A 467 9.22 6.35 52.52
C GLY A 467 8.44 6.50 51.23
N VAL A 468 8.59 5.51 50.37
CA VAL A 468 7.82 5.39 49.14
C VAL A 468 6.36 5.02 49.47
N VAL A 469 5.41 5.80 48.97
CA VAL A 469 3.98 5.66 49.29
C VAL A 469 3.11 5.27 48.10
N ALA A 470 3.55 5.55 46.87
CA ALA A 470 2.99 5.04 45.64
C ALA A 470 4.08 4.96 44.55
N ALA A 471 3.97 3.99 43.67
CA ALA A 471 4.88 3.80 42.55
C ALA A 471 4.23 2.88 41.53
N GLU A 472 4.51 3.12 40.24
CA GLU A 472 4.09 2.26 39.14
C GLU A 472 5.13 2.27 38.03
N VAL A 473 5.18 1.15 37.29
CA VAL A 473 5.88 1.01 36.02
C VAL A 473 4.84 0.59 34.97
N ALA A 474 4.54 1.46 34.01
CA ALA A 474 3.61 1.20 32.92
C ALA A 474 4.36 1.10 31.59
N THR A 475 4.12 0.04 30.82
CA THR A 475 4.72 -0.14 29.49
C THR A 475 3.67 -0.02 28.40
N LEU A 476 3.95 0.78 27.37
CA LEU A 476 3.00 1.15 26.32
C LEU A 476 3.66 0.99 24.95
N LYS A 477 2.91 0.62 23.91
CA LYS A 477 3.41 0.64 22.54
C LYS A 477 3.09 1.99 21.88
N GLY A 478 4.04 2.62 21.22
CA GLY A 478 3.85 3.95 20.60
C GLY A 478 2.66 4.02 19.63
N SER A 479 2.49 3.01 18.78
CA SER A 479 1.35 2.90 17.86
C SER A 479 0.01 2.81 18.57
N ASP A 480 -0.05 2.19 19.76
CA ASP A 480 -1.28 2.12 20.55
C ASP A 480 -1.65 3.49 21.12
N VAL A 481 -0.63 4.23 21.60
CA VAL A 481 -0.80 5.61 22.09
C VAL A 481 -1.29 6.51 20.95
N LYS A 482 -0.60 6.47 19.80
CA LYS A 482 -0.98 7.24 18.61
C LYS A 482 -2.41 6.95 18.17
N ALA A 483 -2.77 5.68 18.03
CA ALA A 483 -4.10 5.25 17.60
C ALA A 483 -5.20 5.75 18.57
N HIS A 484 -4.94 5.71 19.87
CA HIS A 484 -5.87 6.24 20.86
C HIS A 484 -6.04 7.76 20.76
N LEU A 485 -4.94 8.49 20.58
CA LEU A 485 -4.97 9.96 20.49
C LEU A 485 -5.59 10.46 19.18
N ILE A 486 -5.50 9.70 18.11
CA ILE A 486 -6.25 9.95 16.88
C ILE A 486 -7.77 9.94 17.17
N LEU A 487 -8.26 9.01 18.01
CA LEU A 487 -9.67 8.96 18.40
C LEU A 487 -10.08 10.10 19.34
N GLY A 488 -9.28 10.39 20.36
CA GLY A 488 -9.70 11.19 21.52
C GLY A 488 -8.93 12.49 21.79
N ASN A 489 -7.89 12.81 21.01
CA ASN A 489 -6.87 13.86 21.23
C ASN A 489 -6.08 13.79 22.55
N THR A 490 -6.64 13.16 23.58
CA THR A 490 -6.07 12.98 24.90
C THR A 490 -6.33 11.55 25.37
N TRP A 491 -5.36 10.92 25.99
CA TRP A 491 -5.50 9.60 26.60
C TRP A 491 -5.31 9.70 28.11
N LYS A 492 -6.36 9.33 28.85
CA LYS A 492 -6.37 9.35 30.31
C LYS A 492 -6.24 7.95 30.89
N VAL A 493 -5.22 7.73 31.72
CA VAL A 493 -4.98 6.45 32.42
C VAL A 493 -5.05 6.69 33.93
N ASN A 494 -5.89 5.90 34.61
CA ASN A 494 -6.14 6.04 36.04
C ASN A 494 -5.53 4.85 36.79
N ASP A 495 -4.46 5.13 37.53
CA ASP A 495 -3.74 4.11 38.28
C ASP A 495 -4.13 4.18 39.75
N LYS A 496 -4.63 3.07 40.31
CA LYS A 496 -5.05 2.98 41.71
C LYS A 496 -4.03 2.20 42.50
N HIS A 497 -3.48 2.82 43.54
CA HIS A 497 -2.46 2.21 44.37
C HIS A 497 -2.93 2.10 45.82
N VAL A 498 -2.78 0.89 46.33
CA VAL A 498 -2.87 0.60 47.76
C VAL A 498 -1.42 0.55 48.25
N GLY A 499 -1.02 1.57 48.99
CA GLY A 499 0.34 1.77 49.48
C GLY A 499 0.80 0.67 50.45
N THR A 500 1.91 0.91 51.13
CA THR A 500 2.49 -0.09 52.03
C THR A 500 2.00 0.04 53.47
N LYS A 501 1.93 -1.10 54.17
CA LYS A 501 1.58 -1.14 55.59
C LYS A 501 2.68 -0.44 56.38
N ALA A 502 2.31 0.56 57.17
CA ALA A 502 3.23 1.23 58.07
C ALA A 502 3.30 0.53 59.44
N PRO A 503 4.32 0.81 60.26
CA PRO A 503 4.36 0.42 61.67
C PRO A 503 3.05 0.77 62.41
N SER A 504 2.71 0.04 63.47
CA SER A 504 1.44 0.17 64.20
C SER A 504 1.16 1.56 64.80
N TRP A 505 2.16 2.44 64.86
CA TRP A 505 2.07 3.82 65.34
C TRP A 505 2.00 4.88 64.22
N CYS A 506 2.03 4.44 62.96
CA CYS A 506 1.81 5.27 61.77
C CYS A 506 0.33 5.23 61.35
N GLY A 507 -0.08 6.10 60.43
CA GLY A 507 -1.43 6.14 59.87
C GLY A 507 -1.80 4.90 59.02
N PRO A 508 -3.00 4.88 58.42
CA PRO A 508 -3.47 3.76 57.60
C PRO A 508 -2.61 3.52 56.34
N ILE A 509 -2.93 2.45 55.60
CA ILE A 509 -2.31 2.19 54.29
C ILE A 509 -2.65 3.36 53.36
N SER A 510 -1.65 3.99 52.75
CA SER A 510 -1.91 5.09 51.86
C SER A 510 -2.68 4.66 50.61
N GLN A 511 -3.56 5.50 50.08
CA GLN A 511 -4.27 5.20 48.84
C GLN A 511 -4.23 6.39 47.89
N TYR A 512 -3.71 6.15 46.69
CA TYR A 512 -3.53 7.16 45.65
C TYR A 512 -4.22 6.72 44.37
N HIS A 513 -4.89 7.66 43.71
CA HIS A 513 -5.26 7.51 42.31
C HIS A 513 -4.48 8.53 41.51
N VAL A 514 -3.67 8.09 40.54
CA VAL A 514 -2.84 8.95 39.69
C VAL A 514 -3.42 8.95 38.28
N LEU A 515 -3.67 10.14 37.74
CA LEU A 515 -4.19 10.31 36.40
C LEU A 515 -3.10 10.79 35.45
N TRP A 516 -2.69 9.91 34.54
CA TRP A 516 -1.88 10.28 33.40
C TRP A 516 -2.75 10.89 32.31
N ASN A 517 -2.24 11.93 31.66
CA ASN A 517 -2.80 12.49 30.44
C ASN A 517 -1.72 12.57 29.37
N VAL A 518 -1.89 11.80 28.30
CA VAL A 518 -1.03 11.87 27.12
C VAL A 518 -1.76 12.67 26.03
N GLU A 519 -1.04 13.56 25.37
CA GLU A 519 -1.54 14.35 24.25
C GLU A 519 -0.45 14.52 23.19
N PHE A 520 -0.83 14.91 21.97
CA PHE A 520 0.16 15.30 20.96
C PHE A 520 0.89 16.58 21.42
N SER A 521 2.19 16.66 21.11
CA SER A 521 3.01 17.80 21.49
C SER A 521 2.60 19.11 20.82
#